data_AF-A0A2L2YSX2-F1
#
_entry.id   AF-A0A2L2YSX2-F1
#
_cell.length_a   1.000
_cell.length_b   1.000
_cell.length_c   1.000
_cell.angle_alpha   90.00
_cell.angle_beta   90.00
_cell.angle_gamma   90.00
#
_symmetry.space_group_name_H-M   'P 1'
#
loop_
_entity.id
_entity.type
_entity.pdbx_description
1 polymer ?
#
loop_
_entity_poly.entity_id
_entity_poly.type
_entity_poly.pdbx_seq_one_letter_code
_entity_poly.pdbx_strand_id
1 'polypeptide(L)'
;MSAESTPMEVVDLLNDLYTCFDSIIENFDVYKVETIGDAYMVVSGLPVRNSNLHAREIARMSLALLNTVKTFTIKHRPQEKLKLRIGLHTGPCAAGVVGLKMPRYCLFGDTVNTASRMESTGSPLRIHLSTKTKEVLDTFKTFLLECRGDIEIKGKGKMTTYWLMGEKEQPLINITESKKECTIPNNKDIHETNL
;
A
#
# COMPACT_ATOMS: atom_id res chain seq x y z
N MET A 1 -11.99 -11.07 -20.07
CA MET A 1 -11.27 -11.98 -19.16
C MET A 1 -12.22 -13.03 -18.56
N SER A 2 -13.19 -12.69 -17.69
CA SER A 2 -14.03 -13.71 -17.03
C SER A 2 -15.08 -14.38 -17.92
N ALA A 3 -15.50 -13.76 -19.03
CA ALA A 3 -16.54 -14.31 -19.92
C ALA A 3 -16.03 -15.38 -20.91
N GLU A 4 -14.70 -15.51 -21.06
CA GLU A 4 -14.07 -16.39 -22.06
C GLU A 4 -13.08 -17.39 -21.43
N SER A 5 -13.05 -17.49 -20.10
CA SER A 5 -12.19 -18.41 -19.36
C SER A 5 -13.07 -19.34 -18.55
N THR A 6 -12.65 -20.59 -18.38
CA THR A 6 -13.36 -21.53 -17.51
C THR A 6 -13.27 -21.07 -16.06
N PRO A 7 -14.25 -21.44 -15.19
CA PRO A 7 -14.19 -21.08 -13.78
C PRO A 7 -12.88 -21.50 -13.09
N MET A 8 -12.32 -22.66 -13.46
CA MET A 8 -11.07 -23.15 -12.87
C MET A 8 -9.86 -22.33 -13.32
N GLU A 9 -9.80 -21.95 -14.60
CA GLU A 9 -8.73 -21.07 -15.10
C GLU A 9 -8.75 -19.68 -14.42
N VAL A 10 -9.94 -19.17 -14.09
CA VAL A 10 -10.09 -17.92 -13.33
C VAL A 10 -9.59 -18.10 -11.90
N VAL A 11 -9.93 -19.20 -11.24
CA VAL A 11 -9.45 -19.51 -9.89
C VAL A 11 -7.93 -19.64 -9.86
N ASP A 12 -7.34 -20.37 -10.81
CA ASP A 12 -5.89 -20.55 -10.91
C ASP A 12 -5.17 -19.22 -11.15
N LEU A 13 -5.72 -18.37 -12.04
CA LEU A 13 -5.20 -17.02 -12.28
C LEU A 13 -5.24 -16.16 -11.01
N LEU A 14 -6.37 -16.15 -10.29
CA LEU A 14 -6.51 -15.37 -9.06
C LEU A 14 -5.54 -15.87 -7.97
N ASN A 15 -5.37 -17.20 -7.85
CA ASN A 15 -4.42 -17.80 -6.92
C ASN A 15 -2.98 -17.42 -7.24
N ASP A 16 -2.55 -17.52 -8.50
CA ASP A 16 -1.21 -17.12 -8.94
C ASP A 16 -0.97 -15.62 -8.69
N LEU A 17 -1.97 -14.80 -9.01
CA LEU A 17 -1.90 -13.34 -8.83
C LEU A 17 -1.80 -12.95 -7.36
N TYR A 18 -2.66 -13.51 -6.51
CA TYR A 18 -2.64 -13.20 -5.07
C TYR A 18 -1.40 -13.74 -4.39
N THR A 19 -0.90 -14.92 -4.77
CA THR A 19 0.40 -15.43 -4.27
C THR A 19 1.54 -14.48 -4.64
N CYS A 20 1.52 -13.96 -5.87
CA CYS A 20 2.49 -12.97 -6.30
C CYS A 20 2.36 -11.66 -5.51
N PHE A 21 1.16 -11.18 -5.23
CA PHE A 21 0.95 -9.96 -4.45
C PHE A 21 1.33 -10.14 -2.98
N ASP A 22 0.98 -11.29 -2.38
CA ASP A 22 1.29 -11.63 -1.00
C ASP A 22 2.81 -11.58 -0.76
N SER A 23 3.61 -12.17 -1.65
CA SER A 23 5.09 -12.12 -1.55
C SER A 23 5.67 -10.71 -1.72
N ILE A 24 5.00 -9.81 -2.44
CA ILE A 24 5.44 -8.41 -2.57
C ILE A 24 5.15 -7.65 -1.28
N ILE A 25 3.93 -7.77 -0.74
CA ILE A 25 3.51 -6.98 0.42
C ILE A 25 4.27 -7.35 1.71
N GLU A 26 4.81 -8.56 1.81
CA GLU A 26 5.67 -9.01 2.92
C GLU A 26 6.91 -8.12 3.12
N ASN A 27 7.34 -7.38 2.09
CA ASN A 27 8.50 -6.48 2.16
C ASN A 27 8.15 -5.06 2.65
N PHE A 28 6.89 -4.79 2.98
CA PHE A 28 6.41 -3.47 3.37
C PHE A 28 5.65 -3.54 4.70
N ASP A 29 5.66 -2.45 5.45
CA ASP A 29 4.86 -2.34 6.69
C ASP A 29 3.39 -2.08 6.32
N VAL A 30 2.69 -3.15 5.94
CA VAL A 30 1.31 -3.13 5.47
C VAL A 30 0.54 -4.36 5.97
N TYR A 31 -0.79 -4.24 6.00
CA TYR A 31 -1.70 -5.29 6.42
C TYR A 31 -2.75 -5.55 5.33
N LYS A 32 -2.88 -6.80 4.91
CA LYS A 32 -3.89 -7.25 3.94
C LYS A 32 -5.26 -7.35 4.60
N VAL A 33 -6.24 -6.69 4.01
CA VAL A 33 -7.62 -6.63 4.50
C VAL A 33 -8.46 -7.56 3.66
N GLU A 34 -9.25 -8.43 4.30
CA GLU A 34 -10.22 -9.24 3.58
C GLU A 34 -11.31 -8.36 2.95
N THR A 35 -11.55 -8.56 1.66
CA THR A 35 -12.53 -7.82 0.86
C THR A 35 -13.46 -8.74 0.11
N ILE A 36 -14.58 -8.18 -0.37
CA ILE A 36 -15.53 -8.86 -1.25
C ILE A 36 -15.16 -8.55 -2.70
N GLY A 37 -15.08 -9.58 -3.54
CA GLY A 37 -14.83 -9.44 -4.98
C GLY A 37 -13.36 -9.62 -5.35
N ASP A 38 -12.96 -9.01 -6.46
CA ASP A 38 -11.60 -9.08 -7.03
C ASP A 38 -10.66 -7.99 -6.50
N ALA A 39 -11.16 -7.09 -5.65
CA ALA A 39 -10.38 -6.01 -5.06
C ALA A 39 -9.35 -6.56 -4.06
N TYR A 40 -8.08 -6.18 -4.24
CA TYR A 40 -7.00 -6.47 -3.31
C TYR A 40 -6.77 -5.25 -2.40
N MET A 41 -7.25 -5.31 -1.16
CA MET A 41 -7.19 -4.18 -0.22
C MET A 41 -6.07 -4.35 0.79
N VAL A 42 -5.30 -3.28 0.95
CA VAL A 42 -4.16 -3.22 1.87
C VAL A 42 -4.20 -1.89 2.61
N VAL A 43 -3.80 -1.92 3.89
CA VAL A 43 -3.71 -0.74 4.75
C VAL A 43 -2.33 -0.66 5.40
N SER A 44 -1.89 0.53 5.78
CA SER A 44 -0.70 0.72 6.62
C SER A 44 -1.03 1.70 7.74
N GLY A 45 -0.28 1.63 8.85
CA GLY A 45 -0.59 2.37 10.08
C GLY A 45 -1.73 1.76 10.90
N LEU A 46 -2.16 0.54 10.54
CA LEU A 46 -3.08 -0.31 11.29
C LEU A 46 -2.65 -1.78 11.15
N PRO A 47 -2.85 -2.62 12.17
CA PRO A 47 -3.38 -2.28 13.50
C PRO A 47 -2.39 -1.47 14.36
N VAL A 48 -1.11 -1.52 14.03
CA VAL A 48 -0.05 -0.74 14.68
C VAL A 48 0.16 0.56 13.93
N ARG A 49 0.13 1.69 14.64
CA ARG A 49 0.35 3.01 14.05
C ARG A 49 1.83 3.22 13.72
N ASN A 50 2.11 3.75 12.53
CA ASN A 50 3.47 4.06 12.06
C ASN A 50 3.62 5.54 11.64
N SER A 51 2.85 6.44 12.26
CA SER A 51 2.87 7.88 11.96
C SER A 51 2.66 8.15 10.46
N ASN A 52 3.38 9.10 9.84
CA ASN A 52 3.23 9.40 8.41
C ASN A 52 3.86 8.33 7.49
N LEU A 53 4.50 7.28 8.03
CA LEU A 53 5.14 6.26 7.21
C LEU A 53 4.11 5.46 6.40
N HIS A 54 2.87 5.33 6.87
CA HIS A 54 1.82 4.58 6.16
C HIS A 54 1.68 4.95 4.68
N ALA A 55 1.76 6.25 4.36
CA ALA A 55 1.57 6.71 2.99
C ALA A 55 2.76 6.31 2.12
N ARG A 56 3.98 6.38 2.67
CA ARG A 56 5.21 5.98 2.00
C ARG A 56 5.23 4.48 1.71
N GLU A 57 4.87 3.66 2.71
CA GLU A 57 4.84 2.20 2.58
C GLU A 57 3.83 1.78 1.50
N ILE A 58 2.60 2.33 1.54
CA ILE A 58 1.58 2.05 0.52
C ILE A 58 2.01 2.54 -0.87
N ALA A 59 2.64 3.72 -0.98
CA ALA A 59 3.12 4.24 -2.27
C ALA A 59 4.22 3.35 -2.88
N ARG A 60 5.20 2.92 -2.08
CA ARG A 60 6.28 2.02 -2.53
C ARG A 60 5.75 0.64 -2.91
N MET A 61 4.90 0.07 -2.07
CA MET A 61 4.22 -1.20 -2.36
C MET A 61 3.44 -1.11 -3.67
N SER A 62 2.71 -0.01 -3.91
CA SER A 62 1.93 0.19 -5.13
C SER A 62 2.82 0.24 -6.38
N LEU A 63 3.98 0.90 -6.30
CA LEU A 63 4.97 0.92 -7.38
C LEU A 63 5.54 -0.47 -7.66
N ALA A 64 5.86 -1.23 -6.61
CA ALA A 64 6.36 -2.61 -6.72
C ALA A 64 5.31 -3.52 -7.39
N LEU A 65 4.06 -3.51 -6.90
CA LEU A 65 2.95 -4.27 -7.48
C LEU A 65 2.75 -3.94 -8.97
N LEU A 66 2.72 -2.66 -9.32
CA LEU A 66 2.53 -2.23 -10.70
C LEU A 66 3.68 -2.70 -11.62
N ASN A 67 4.92 -2.73 -11.11
CA ASN A 67 6.06 -3.24 -11.87
C ASN A 67 6.01 -4.75 -12.05
N THR A 68 5.64 -5.51 -11.02
CA THR A 68 5.52 -6.97 -11.13
C THR A 68 4.38 -7.39 -12.05
N VAL A 69 3.24 -6.69 -12.04
CA VAL A 69 2.12 -7.00 -12.95
C VAL A 69 2.51 -6.85 -14.43
N LYS A 70 3.48 -6.01 -14.77
CA LYS A 70 3.93 -5.85 -16.17
C LYS A 70 4.62 -7.10 -16.72
N THR A 71 5.23 -7.91 -15.85
CA THR A 71 5.93 -9.16 -16.21
C THR A 71 5.10 -10.40 -15.89
N PHE A 72 3.99 -10.26 -15.16
CA PHE A 72 3.06 -11.34 -14.87
C PHE A 72 2.42 -11.88 -16.16
N THR A 73 2.47 -13.20 -16.35
CA THR A 73 1.93 -13.89 -17.53
C THR A 73 0.74 -14.74 -17.13
N ILE A 74 -0.39 -14.58 -17.84
CA ILE A 74 -1.59 -15.39 -17.62
C ILE A 74 -1.39 -16.76 -18.30
N LYS A 75 -1.26 -17.84 -17.52
CA LYS A 75 -0.93 -19.19 -18.02
C LYS A 75 -1.84 -19.65 -19.17
N HIS A 76 -3.16 -19.49 -19.01
CA HIS A 76 -4.15 -19.90 -20.01
C HIS A 76 -4.32 -18.89 -21.17
N ARG A 77 -3.80 -17.66 -21.04
CA ARG A 77 -3.86 -16.60 -22.07
C ARG A 77 -2.55 -15.77 -22.12
N PRO A 78 -1.43 -16.34 -22.58
CA PRO A 78 -0.11 -15.70 -22.48
C PRO A 78 0.03 -14.37 -23.25
N GLN A 79 -0.84 -14.12 -24.23
CA GLN A 79 -0.85 -12.89 -25.03
C GLN A 79 -1.60 -11.74 -24.34
N GLU A 80 -2.40 -12.02 -23.33
CA GLU A 80 -3.12 -11.00 -22.58
C GLU A 80 -2.29 -10.51 -21.39
N LYS A 81 -2.32 -9.19 -21.18
CA LYS A 81 -1.67 -8.54 -20.05
C LYS A 81 -2.70 -8.13 -19.02
N LEU A 82 -2.40 -8.42 -17.76
CA LEU A 82 -3.19 -7.95 -16.64
C LEU A 82 -3.05 -6.42 -16.52
N LYS A 83 -4.18 -5.74 -16.33
CA LYS A 83 -4.25 -4.28 -16.23
C LYS A 83 -4.70 -3.88 -14.83
N LEU A 84 -3.74 -3.74 -13.92
CA LEU A 84 -3.99 -3.32 -12.55
C LEU A 84 -4.37 -1.82 -12.48
N ARG A 85 -5.36 -1.48 -11.67
CA ARG A 85 -5.65 -0.11 -11.24
C ARG A 85 -5.41 -0.02 -9.73
N ILE A 86 -4.77 1.04 -9.28
CA ILE A 86 -4.46 1.22 -7.84
C ILE A 86 -4.96 2.60 -7.40
N GLY A 87 -5.70 2.65 -6.29
CA GLY A 87 -6.22 3.86 -5.68
C GLY A 87 -5.73 4.07 -4.25
N LEU A 88 -5.18 5.25 -3.95
CA LEU A 88 -4.62 5.57 -2.63
C LEU A 88 -5.35 6.76 -2.01
N HIS A 89 -5.73 6.60 -0.75
CA HIS A 89 -6.25 7.68 0.05
C HIS A 89 -5.76 7.55 1.50
N THR A 90 -5.54 8.70 2.15
CA THR A 90 -5.09 8.81 3.52
C THR A 90 -6.16 9.53 4.34
N GLY A 91 -6.52 8.99 5.50
CA GLY A 91 -7.44 9.63 6.42
C GLY A 91 -7.80 8.74 7.61
N PRO A 92 -8.65 9.25 8.52
CA PRO A 92 -9.10 8.50 9.67
C PRO A 92 -10.06 7.37 9.24
N CYS A 93 -9.88 6.19 9.82
CA CYS A 93 -10.81 5.08 9.69
C CYS A 93 -10.97 4.36 11.03
N ALA A 94 -12.10 3.68 11.18
CA ALA A 94 -12.32 2.74 12.27
C ALA A 94 -11.95 1.34 11.80
N ALA A 95 -11.34 0.54 12.66
CA ALA A 95 -11.04 -0.85 12.37
C ALA A 95 -11.42 -1.73 13.56
N GLY A 96 -11.85 -2.96 13.28
CA GLY A 96 -12.28 -3.90 14.31
C GLY A 96 -12.58 -5.28 13.75
N VAL A 97 -12.63 -6.26 14.65
CA VAL A 97 -12.98 -7.64 14.30
C VAL A 97 -14.50 -7.77 14.31
N VAL A 98 -15.07 -8.22 13.20
CA VAL A 98 -16.51 -8.43 13.02
C VAL A 98 -16.81 -9.91 12.82
N GLY A 99 -17.84 -10.40 13.51
CA GLY A 99 -18.29 -11.79 13.43
C GLY A 99 -17.70 -12.67 14.53
N LEU A 100 -18.49 -13.64 14.99
CA LEU A 100 -18.11 -14.57 16.05
C LEU A 100 -17.61 -15.92 15.51
N LYS A 101 -18.24 -16.42 14.45
CA LYS A 101 -17.91 -17.74 13.86
C LYS A 101 -16.82 -17.67 12.78
N MET A 102 -16.78 -16.57 12.04
CA MET A 102 -15.75 -16.26 11.04
C MET A 102 -15.33 -14.81 11.26
N PRO A 103 -14.43 -14.56 12.24
CA PRO A 103 -14.00 -13.21 12.58
C PRO A 103 -13.20 -12.60 11.43
N ARG A 104 -13.54 -11.38 11.04
CA ARG A 104 -12.85 -10.63 9.98
C ARG A 104 -12.40 -9.28 10.49
N TYR A 105 -11.15 -8.91 10.22
CA TYR A 105 -10.68 -7.56 10.50
C TYR A 105 -11.19 -6.61 9.42
N CYS A 106 -12.17 -5.78 9.77
CA CYS A 106 -12.84 -4.89 8.84
C CYS A 106 -12.43 -3.43 9.10
N LEU A 107 -12.34 -2.66 8.02
CA LEU A 107 -12.17 -1.20 8.09
C LEU A 107 -13.45 -0.50 7.65
N PHE A 108 -13.76 0.56 8.35
CA PHE A 108 -14.94 1.38 8.12
C PHE A 108 -14.58 2.85 8.07
N GLY A 109 -15.39 3.60 7.35
CA GLY A 109 -15.31 5.04 7.28
C GLY A 109 -15.08 5.56 5.88
N ASP A 110 -15.16 6.88 5.79
CA ASP A 110 -15.07 7.62 4.54
C ASP A 110 -13.72 7.43 3.82
N THR A 111 -12.64 7.16 4.56
CA THR A 111 -11.32 6.90 3.98
C THR A 111 -11.31 5.67 3.08
N VAL A 112 -11.95 4.57 3.49
CA VAL A 112 -12.03 3.34 2.69
C VAL A 112 -12.86 3.58 1.42
N ASN A 113 -13.98 4.28 1.57
CA ASN A 113 -14.84 4.63 0.44
C ASN A 113 -14.10 5.50 -0.57
N THR A 114 -13.39 6.53 -0.09
CA THR A 114 -12.61 7.43 -0.95
C THR A 114 -11.46 6.70 -1.65
N ALA A 115 -10.76 5.79 -0.97
CA ALA A 115 -9.73 4.94 -1.59
C ALA A 115 -10.31 4.09 -2.73
N SER A 116 -11.47 3.45 -2.50
CA SER A 116 -12.20 2.71 -3.55
C SER A 116 -12.61 3.62 -4.73
N ARG A 117 -12.96 4.89 -4.49
CA ARG A 117 -13.20 5.86 -5.56
C ARG A 117 -11.93 6.24 -6.32
N MET A 118 -10.79 6.33 -5.65
CA MET A 118 -9.51 6.55 -6.34
C MET A 118 -9.18 5.36 -7.25
N GLU A 119 -9.43 4.12 -6.84
CA GLU A 119 -9.20 2.95 -7.71
C GLU A 119 -10.15 2.95 -8.90
N SER A 120 -11.47 3.03 -8.64
CA SER A 120 -12.49 2.85 -9.67
C SER A 120 -12.54 3.98 -10.71
N THR A 121 -12.10 5.19 -10.34
CA THR A 121 -11.93 6.32 -11.28
C THR A 121 -10.51 6.41 -11.84
N GLY A 122 -9.62 5.50 -11.45
CA GLY A 122 -8.25 5.41 -11.94
C GLY A 122 -8.15 4.89 -13.38
N SER A 123 -6.98 5.07 -13.98
CA SER A 123 -6.68 4.53 -15.30
C SER A 123 -5.92 3.21 -15.20
N PRO A 124 -6.11 2.27 -16.15
CA PRO A 124 -5.31 1.05 -16.22
C PRO A 124 -3.82 1.32 -16.15
N LEU A 125 -3.12 0.50 -15.36
CA LEU A 125 -1.67 0.56 -15.14
C LEU A 125 -1.17 1.90 -14.55
N ARG A 126 -2.02 2.60 -13.80
CA ARG A 126 -1.66 3.81 -13.07
C ARG A 126 -2.05 3.74 -11.60
N ILE A 127 -1.33 4.52 -10.79
CA ILE A 127 -1.57 4.68 -9.36
C ILE A 127 -2.20 6.04 -9.13
N HIS A 128 -3.48 6.05 -8.76
CA HIS A 128 -4.29 7.23 -8.57
C HIS A 128 -4.36 7.59 -7.10
N LEU A 129 -4.18 8.86 -6.75
CA LEU A 129 -4.24 9.29 -5.36
C LEU A 129 -4.89 10.65 -5.14
N SER A 130 -5.49 10.77 -3.96
CA SER A 130 -6.12 12.02 -3.49
C SER A 130 -5.09 13.07 -3.06
N THR A 131 -5.49 14.35 -3.02
CA THR A 131 -4.70 15.44 -2.43
C THR A 131 -4.19 15.12 -1.03
N LYS A 132 -5.00 14.43 -0.20
CA LYS A 132 -4.59 14.13 1.18
C LYS A 132 -3.38 13.20 1.25
N THR A 133 -3.34 12.18 0.40
CA THR A 133 -2.17 11.30 0.28
C THR A 133 -0.97 12.08 -0.28
N LYS A 134 -1.20 12.95 -1.28
CA LYS A 134 -0.16 13.79 -1.88
C LYS A 134 0.54 14.67 -0.84
N GLU A 135 -0.23 15.33 0.04
CA GLU A 135 0.31 16.15 1.13
C GLU A 135 1.26 15.37 2.04
N VAL A 136 0.92 14.13 2.38
CA VAL A 136 1.80 13.29 3.22
C VAL A 136 3.04 12.84 2.45
N LEU A 137 2.89 12.44 1.18
CA LEU A 137 4.02 12.03 0.34
C LEU A 137 5.01 13.17 0.07
N ASP A 138 4.53 14.41 -0.08
CA ASP A 138 5.36 15.59 -0.27
C ASP A 138 6.33 15.83 0.91
N THR A 139 5.99 15.37 2.13
CA THR A 139 6.87 15.52 3.30
C THR A 139 8.18 14.74 3.14
N PHE A 140 8.18 13.65 2.36
CA PHE A 140 9.36 12.84 2.09
C PHE A 140 10.23 13.39 0.96
N LYS A 141 9.65 14.21 0.06
CA LYS A 141 10.32 14.82 -1.11
C LYS A 141 11.00 13.83 -2.08
N THR A 142 10.68 12.53 -1.99
CA THR A 142 11.22 11.48 -2.88
C THR A 142 10.25 11.09 -3.99
N PHE A 143 8.94 11.26 -3.80
CA PHE A 143 7.94 10.79 -4.76
C PHE A 143 7.73 11.74 -5.94
N LEU A 144 7.57 11.15 -7.12
CA LEU A 144 7.23 11.85 -8.37
C LEU A 144 5.72 11.80 -8.57
N LEU A 145 5.06 12.94 -8.39
CA LEU A 145 3.61 13.07 -8.48
C LEU A 145 3.23 14.01 -9.62
N GLU A 146 2.26 13.60 -10.45
CA GLU A 146 1.73 14.39 -11.56
C GLU A 146 0.29 14.80 -11.27
N CYS A 147 -0.06 16.07 -11.45
CA CYS A 147 -1.43 16.52 -11.28
C CYS A 147 -2.31 15.94 -12.39
N ARG A 148 -3.36 15.21 -12.01
CA ARG A 148 -4.39 14.74 -12.95
C ARG A 148 -5.40 15.84 -13.29
N GLY A 149 -5.62 16.76 -12.35
CA GLY A 149 -6.68 17.78 -12.39
C GLY A 149 -7.89 17.40 -11.57
N ASP A 150 -8.98 18.14 -11.76
CA ASP A 150 -10.22 17.98 -11.02
C ASP A 150 -11.10 16.90 -11.67
N ILE A 151 -11.59 15.97 -10.84
CA ILE A 151 -12.50 14.92 -11.26
C ILE A 151 -13.71 14.87 -10.32
N GLU A 152 -14.86 14.47 -10.85
CA GLU A 152 -16.07 14.30 -10.07
C GLU A 152 -16.02 12.97 -9.30
N ILE A 153 -16.08 13.03 -7.98
CA ILE A 153 -16.08 11.87 -7.10
C ILE A 153 -17.43 11.77 -6.39
N LYS A 154 -18.12 10.64 -6.58
CA LYS A 154 -19.44 10.38 -5.98
C LYS A 154 -19.39 10.59 -4.46
N GLY A 155 -20.22 11.51 -3.96
CA GLY A 155 -20.32 11.84 -2.53
C GLY A 155 -19.27 12.84 -2.03
N LYS A 156 -18.34 13.28 -2.88
CA LYS A 156 -17.32 14.28 -2.55
C LYS A 156 -17.39 15.54 -3.41
N GLY A 157 -18.00 15.46 -4.59
CA GLY A 157 -18.00 16.54 -5.57
C GLY A 157 -16.70 16.53 -6.39
N LYS A 158 -16.32 17.70 -6.91
CA LYS A 158 -15.02 17.89 -7.56
C LYS A 158 -13.88 17.74 -6.57
N MET A 159 -12.93 16.87 -6.91
CA MET A 159 -11.68 16.70 -6.18
C MET A 159 -10.50 16.78 -7.14
N THR A 160 -9.49 17.56 -6.78
CA THR A 160 -8.18 17.49 -7.43
C THR A 160 -7.50 16.18 -7.06
N THR A 161 -6.87 15.54 -8.05
CA THR A 161 -6.21 14.24 -7.87
C THR A 161 -4.88 14.17 -8.61
N TYR A 162 -4.11 13.13 -8.31
CA TYR A 162 -2.73 12.99 -8.78
C TYR A 162 -2.42 11.57 -9.22
N TRP A 163 -1.43 11.44 -10.09
CA TRP A 163 -0.78 10.18 -10.43
C TRP A 163 0.53 10.03 -9.67
N LEU A 164 0.77 8.86 -9.09
CA LEU A 164 2.10 8.49 -8.62
C LEU A 164 2.87 7.85 -9.77
N MET A 165 3.98 8.49 -10.17
CA MET A 165 4.78 8.12 -11.33
C MET A 165 6.04 7.33 -10.95
N GLY A 166 6.53 7.50 -9.72
CA GLY A 166 7.74 6.83 -9.24
C GLY A 166 8.26 7.42 -7.95
N GLU A 167 9.43 6.96 -7.55
CA GLU A 167 10.19 7.49 -6.42
C GLU A 167 11.64 7.73 -6.88
N LYS A 168 12.22 8.86 -6.50
CA LYS A 168 13.63 9.16 -6.71
C LYS A 168 14.46 8.36 -5.71
N GLU A 169 15.52 7.72 -6.18
CA GLU A 169 16.55 7.19 -5.30
C GLU A 169 17.16 8.34 -4.50
N GLN A 170 17.19 8.20 -3.17
CA GLN A 170 18.00 9.09 -2.35
C GLN A 170 19.47 8.76 -2.62
N PRO A 171 20.33 9.75 -2.89
CA PRO A 171 21.76 9.49 -3.00
C PRO A 171 22.24 8.89 -1.67
N LEU A 172 22.88 7.72 -1.75
CA LEU A 172 23.55 7.09 -0.61
C LEU A 172 24.59 8.08 -0.08
N ILE A 173 24.32 8.70 1.07
CA ILE A 173 25.36 9.37 1.83
C ILE A 173 26.21 8.23 2.40
N ASN A 174 27.39 7.99 1.81
CA ASN A 174 28.40 7.11 2.37
C ASN A 174 28.81 7.67 3.73
N ILE A 175 28.20 7.17 4.81
CA ILE A 175 28.71 7.37 6.17
C ILE A 175 29.92 6.46 6.28
N THR A 176 31.08 6.95 5.85
CA THR A 176 32.36 6.35 6.20
C THR A 176 32.49 6.37 7.72
N GLU A 177 32.73 5.19 8.27
CA GLU A 177 32.89 4.91 9.68
C GLU A 177 33.86 5.90 10.36
N SER A 178 33.37 6.65 11.34
CA SER A 178 34.19 7.10 12.46
C SER A 178 33.66 6.45 13.73
N LYS A 179 33.94 5.15 13.87
CA LYS A 179 33.89 4.48 15.17
C LYS A 179 34.98 5.13 16.04
N LYS A 180 34.62 6.14 16.84
CA LYS A 180 35.34 6.42 18.08
C LYS A 180 34.72 5.54 19.15
N GLU A 181 35.49 4.56 19.60
CA GLU A 181 35.23 3.72 20.76
C GLU A 181 34.85 4.59 21.95
N CYS A 182 33.66 4.36 22.50
CA CYS A 182 33.31 4.82 23.83
C CYS A 182 33.41 3.59 24.75
N THR A 183 34.61 3.34 25.27
CA THR A 183 34.83 2.38 26.35
C THR A 183 34.13 2.86 27.61
N ILE A 184 33.14 2.09 28.06
CA ILE A 184 32.46 2.27 29.33
C ILE A 184 33.41 1.82 30.45
N PRO A 185 33.76 2.65 31.45
CA PRO A 185 34.48 2.18 32.61
C PRO A 185 33.55 1.32 33.48
N ASN A 186 33.97 0.08 33.72
CA ASN A 186 33.45 -0.75 34.79
C ASN A 186 33.57 0.02 36.10
N ASN A 187 32.44 0.25 36.79
CA ASN A 187 32.49 0.36 38.23
C ASN A 187 31.33 -0.41 38.85
N LYS A 188 31.71 -1.41 39.64
CA LYS A 188 30.88 -2.02 40.68
C LYS A 188 30.52 -0.91 41.65
N ASP A 189 29.24 -0.82 42.03
CA ASP A 189 28.82 -0.52 43.40
C ASP A 189 27.31 -0.79 43.56
N ILE A 190 27.07 -1.88 44.27
CA ILE A 190 26.00 -2.22 45.21
C ILE A 190 24.98 -1.08 45.47
N HIS A 191 23.68 -1.37 45.31
CA HIS A 191 22.71 -1.36 46.41
C HIS A 191 21.33 -1.86 45.96
N GLU A 192 20.87 -2.92 46.60
CA GLU A 192 19.46 -3.33 46.66
C GLU A 192 18.62 -2.23 47.30
N THR A 193 17.41 -1.99 46.79
CA THR A 193 16.27 -1.63 47.64
C THR A 193 14.96 -2.03 46.96
N ASN A 194 14.21 -2.90 47.63
CA ASN A 194 12.88 -3.38 47.27
C ASN A 194 11.81 -2.31 47.51
N LEU A 195 10.93 -2.09 46.53
CA LEU A 195 9.47 -2.28 46.57
C LEU A 195 8.87 -1.93 45.20
#